data_AF-X1KKD8-F1
#
_entry.id   AF-X1KKD8-F1
#
_cell.length_a   1.000
_cell.length_b   1.000
_cell.length_c   1.000
_cell.angle_alpha   90.00
_cell.angle_beta   90.00
_cell.angle_gamma   90.00
#
_symmetry.space_group_name_H-M   'P 1'
#
loop_
_entity.id
_entity.type
_entity.pdbx_description
1 polymer ?
#
loop_
_entity_poly.entity_id
_entity_poly.type
_entity_poly.pdbx_seq_one_letter_code
_entity_poly.pdbx_strand_id
1 'polypeptide(L)' 'MIDNVLLFKIGGKIIDNKTDLDNTISQLRAIKEIKPSIKSIILIAGGGSNVDEIRK' A
#
# COMPACT_ATOMS: atom_id res chain seq x y z
N MET A 1 -18.52 10.19 9.40
CA MET A 1 -18.11 8.77 9.42
C MET A 1 -17.28 8.50 8.18
N ILE A 2 -16.17 7.80 8.32
CA ILE A 2 -15.36 7.33 7.19
C ILE A 2 -15.93 5.95 6.82
N ASP A 3 -17.06 5.94 6.11
CA ASP A 3 -17.72 4.68 5.78
C ASP A 3 -16.98 3.94 4.67
N ASN A 4 -16.61 2.70 4.96
CA ASN A 4 -15.99 1.71 4.06
C ASN A 4 -14.70 2.15 3.37
N VAL A 5 -13.73 2.58 4.18
CA VAL A 5 -12.37 2.84 3.73
C VAL A 5 -11.45 1.70 4.15
N LEU A 6 -10.69 1.18 3.20
CA LEU A 6 -9.63 0.22 3.48
C LEU A 6 -8.34 1.00 3.76
N LEU A 7 -7.87 0.93 4.99
CA LEU A 7 -6.54 1.41 5.36
C LEU A 7 -5.52 0.29 5.09
N PHE A 8 -4.55 0.54 4.23
CA PHE A 8 -3.55 -0.47 3.86
C PHE A 8 -2.13 0.07 4.05
N LYS A 9 -1.36 -0.60 4.90
CA LYS A 9 0.06 -0.26 5.13
C LYS A 9 0.96 -1.06 4.20
N ILE A 10 1.81 -0.38 3.44
CA ILE A 10 2.83 -0.99 2.58
C ILE A 10 4.17 -0.95 3.33
N GLY A 11 4.82 -2.12 3.45
CA GLY A 11 6.16 -2.22 4.07
C GLY A 11 7.24 -1.56 3.22
N GLY A 12 8.26 -0.98 3.86
CA GLY A 12 9.35 -0.27 3.18
C GLY A 12 10.07 -1.09 2.11
N LYS A 13 10.39 -2.36 2.40
CA LYS A 13 11.05 -3.27 1.44
C LYS A 13 10.24 -3.53 0.18
N ILE A 14 8.91 -3.45 0.25
CA ILE A 14 8.04 -3.58 -0.92
C ILE A 14 8.15 -2.33 -1.79
N ILE A 15 8.34 -1.15 -1.19
CA ILE A 15 8.50 0.12 -1.91
C ILE A 15 9.86 0.14 -2.63
N ASP A 16 10.89 -0.44 -2.01
CA ASP A 16 12.24 -0.50 -2.60
C ASP A 16 12.32 -1.46 -3.80
N ASN A 17 11.35 -2.37 -3.98
CA ASN A 17 11.28 -3.31 -5.10
C ASN A 17 10.10 -2.97 -6.03
N LYS A 18 10.41 -2.49 -7.23
CA LYS A 18 9.40 -2.09 -8.23
C LYS A 18 8.42 -3.21 -8.57
N THR A 19 8.90 -4.44 -8.75
CA THR A 19 8.04 -5.59 -9.11
C THR A 19 7.05 -5.89 -7.99
N ASP A 20 7.51 -5.89 -6.74
CA ASP A 20 6.65 -6.15 -5.58
C ASP A 20 5.63 -5.01 -5.37
N LEU A 21 6.06 -3.76 -5.60
CA LEU A 21 5.18 -2.60 -5.56
C LEU A 21 4.08 -2.68 -6.63
N ASP A 22 4.45 -2.96 -7.88
CA ASP A 22 3.51 -3.08 -9.00
C ASP A 22 2.50 -4.21 -8.76
N ASN A 23 2.98 -5.36 -8.26
CA ASN A 23 2.13 -6.49 -7.86
C ASN A 23 1.16 -6.10 -6.74
N THR A 24 1.65 -5.40 -5.71
CA THR A 24 0.82 -4.93 -4.58
C THR A 24 -0.28 -3.96 -5.06
N ILE A 25 0.07 -3.01 -5.92
CA ILE A 25 -0.90 -2.07 -6.50
C ILE A 25 -1.96 -2.81 -7.33
N SER A 26 -1.54 -3.79 -8.14
CA SER A 26 -2.45 -4.62 -8.94
C SER A 26 -3.47 -5.36 -8.07
N GLN A 27 -3.01 -5.99 -6.98
CA GLN A 27 -3.88 -6.68 -6.02
C GLN A 27 -4.88 -5.72 -5.33
N LEU A 28 -4.44 -4.52 -4.97
CA LEU A 28 -5.33 -3.52 -4.35
C LEU A 28 -6.41 -3.03 -5.32
N ARG A 29 -6.09 -2.89 -6.61
CA ARG A 29 -7.08 -2.59 -7.65
C ARG A 29 -8.11 -3.71 -7.76
N ALA A 30 -7.66 -4.97 -7.83
CA ALA A 30 -8.55 -6.13 -7.86
C ALA A 30 -9.47 -6.20 -6.62
N ILE A 31 -8.95 -5.88 -5.42
CA ILE A 31 -9.78 -5.81 -4.21
C ILE A 31 -10.89 -4.76 -4.34
N LYS A 32 -10.60 -3.60 -4.92
CA LYS A 32 -11.60 -2.55 -5.16
C LYS A 32 -12.70 -3.00 -6.13
N GLU A 33 -12.33 -3.79 -7.14
CA GLU A 33 -13.28 -4.33 -8.11
C GLU A 33 -14.16 -5.45 -7.51
N ILE A 34 -13.56 -6.35 -6.73
CA ILE A 34 -14.25 -7.52 -6.14
C ILE A 34 -15.10 -7.12 -4.92
N LYS A 35 -14.76 -6.03 -4.24
CA LYS A 35 -15.50 -5.52 -3.07
C LYS A 35 -16.01 -4.10 -3.31
N PRO A 36 -17.15 -3.94 -4.01
CA PRO A 36 -17.78 -2.64 -4.26
C PRO A 36 -18.13 -1.86 -2.99
N SER A 37 -18.23 -2.54 -1.83
CA SER A 37 -18.43 -1.89 -0.55
C SER A 37 -17.26 -0.99 -0.16
N ILE A 38 -16.02 -1.32 -0.57
CA ILE A 38 -14.82 -0.52 -0.32
C ILE A 38 -14.83 0.70 -1.25
N LYS A 39 -15.19 1.86 -0.70
CA LYS A 39 -15.31 3.11 -1.48
C LYS A 39 -13.96 3.76 -1.76
N SER A 40 -13.02 3.61 -0.83
CA SER A 40 -11.65 4.12 -1.02
C SER A 40 -10.62 3.24 -0.32
N ILE A 41 -9.40 3.28 -0.86
CA ILE A 41 -8.23 2.65 -0.28
C ILE A 41 -7.26 3.78 0.05
N ILE A 42 -6.87 3.89 1.32
CA ILE A 42 -5.84 4.82 1.77
C ILE A 42 -4.57 4.00 2.01
N LEU A 43 -3.51 4.37 1.29
CA LEU A 43 -2.21 3.72 1.39
C LEU A 43 -1.32 4.46 2.36
N ILE A 44 -0.75 3.73 3.32
CA ILE A 44 0.25 4.22 4.26
C ILE A 44 1.58 3.54 3.94
N ALA A 45 2.49 4.27 3.34
CA ALA A 45 3.83 3.78 2.98
C ALA A 45 4.78 3.80 4.18
N GLY A 46 5.56 2.72 4.36
CA GLY A 46 6.78 2.76 5.17
C GLY A 46 7.88 3.56 4.49
N GLY A 47 9.00 3.79 5.18
CA GLY A 47 10.09 4.61 4.65
C GLY A 47 11.17 3.88 3.85
N GLY A 48 11.11 2.56 3.72
CA GLY A 48 12.06 1.78 2.91
C GLY A 48 13.51 1.90 3.40
N SER A 49 14.43 1.62 2.47
CA SER A 49 15.87 1.70 2.69
C SER A 49 16.33 3.12 3.03
N ASN A 50 15.57 4.16 2.65
CA ASN A 50 15.86 5.55 3.03
C ASN A 50 15.87 5.76 4.55
N VAL A 51 15.06 5.02 5.32
CA VAL A 51 15.07 5.10 6.79
C VAL A 51 16.30 4.42 7.38
N ASP A 52 16.80 3.36 6.73
CA ASP A 52 18.02 2.68 7.14
C ASP A 52 19.27 3.51 6.80
N GLU A 53 19.22 4.36 5.77
CA GLU A 53 20.28 5.32 5.43
C GLU A 53 20.37 6.47 6.42
N ILE A 54 19.24 6.99 6.92
CA ILE A 54 19.21 8.10 7.90
C ILE A 54 19.61 7.63 9.32
N ARG A 55 19.55 6.31 9.60
CA ARG A 55 19.91 5.72 10.91
C ARG A 55 21.39 5.38 11.07
N LYS A 56 22.21 5.57 10.03
CA LYS A 56 23.66 5.35 10.05
C LYS A 56 24.40 6.63 10.37
#